data_AF-A0A0L7M771-F1
#
_entry.id   AF-A0A0L7M771-F1
#
_cell.length_a   1.000
_cell.length_b   1.000
_cell.length_c   1.000
_cell.angle_alpha   90.00
_cell.angle_beta   90.00
_cell.angle_gamma   90.00
#
_symmetry.space_group_name_H-M   'P 1'
#
loop_
_entity.id
_entity.type
_entity.pdbx_description
1 polymer ?
#
loop_
_entity_poly.entity_id
_entity_poly.type
_entity_poly.pdbx_seq_one_letter_code
_entity_poly.pdbx_strand_id
1 'polypeptide(L)'
;MVRMIWWIDSGEDYSNNVIFHSLEDKSTNSNEKNVFWFSLYIYVFIWLVQTIQMFISFQVCWFLLCVLCFFLSYYNLYNFWKCSKEQPEIVTGVLNKINFNAILKKLVNNKTYY
;
A
#
# COMPACT_ATOMS: atom_id res chain seq x y z
N MET A 1 12.29 3.06 9.42
CA MET A 1 12.17 2.12 8.29
C MET A 1 10.70 1.94 7.98
N VAL A 2 10.30 1.98 6.70
CA VAL A 2 8.88 1.82 6.32
C VAL A 2 8.52 0.33 6.38
N ARG A 3 7.69 -0.08 7.36
CA ARG A 3 7.17 -1.45 7.44
C ARG A 3 5.81 -1.52 6.76
N MET A 4 5.85 -1.68 5.44
CA MET A 4 4.69 -2.08 4.64
C MET A 4 4.85 -3.56 4.29
N ILE A 5 3.88 -4.38 4.70
CA ILE A 5 3.85 -5.80 4.35
C ILE A 5 2.48 -6.08 3.78
N TRP A 6 2.44 -6.76 2.63
CA TRP A 6 1.22 -7.38 2.12
C TRP A 6 1.32 -8.88 2.37
N TRP A 7 0.21 -9.50 2.76
CA TRP A 7 0.05 -10.94 2.70
C TRP A 7 -1.32 -11.29 2.12
N ILE A 8 -1.37 -12.42 1.43
CA ILE A 8 -2.62 -12.96 0.92
C ILE A 8 -3.10 -13.91 2.02
N ASP A 9 -4.19 -13.55 2.67
CA ASP A 9 -4.86 -14.45 3.60
C ASP A 9 -5.91 -15.25 2.82
N SER A 10 -5.81 -16.58 2.93
CA SER A 10 -6.75 -17.49 2.29
C SER A 10 -7.80 -17.83 3.32
N GLY A 11 -8.95 -17.14 3.27
CA GLY A 11 -10.07 -17.45 4.15
C GLY A 11 -10.62 -18.86 3.89
N GLU A 12 -11.33 -19.43 4.87
CA GLU A 12 -11.98 -20.75 4.77
C GLU A 12 -12.93 -20.85 3.56
N ASP A 13 -13.40 -19.71 3.05
CA ASP A 13 -14.29 -19.57 1.89
C ASP A 13 -13.56 -19.53 0.52
N TYR A 14 -12.25 -19.83 0.46
CA TYR A 14 -11.39 -19.65 -0.73
C TYR A 14 -11.36 -18.20 -1.27
N SER A 15 -11.85 -17.23 -0.52
CA SER A 15 -11.73 -15.82 -0.86
C SER A 15 -10.31 -15.33 -0.58
N ASN A 16 -9.62 -14.85 -1.61
CA ASN A 16 -8.30 -14.24 -1.48
C ASN A 16 -8.43 -12.81 -0.94
N ASN A 17 -8.33 -12.66 0.38
CA ASN A 17 -8.34 -11.35 1.00
C ASN A 17 -6.88 -10.86 1.14
N VAL A 18 -6.54 -9.80 0.41
CA VAL A 18 -5.22 -9.18 0.53
C VAL A 18 -5.25 -8.23 1.72
N ILE A 19 -4.50 -8.58 2.77
CA ILE A 19 -4.41 -7.78 3.99
C ILE A 19 -3.14 -6.95 3.92
N PHE A 20 -3.28 -5.65 4.14
CA PHE A 20 -2.18 -4.69 4.09
C PHE A 20 -1.90 -4.13 5.48
N HIS A 21 -0.74 -4.47 6.05
CA HIS A 21 -0.27 -3.82 7.27
C HIS A 21 0.76 -2.77 6.91
N SER A 22 0.48 -1.54 7.31
CA SER A 22 1.45 -0.47 7.26
C SER A 22 1.53 0.18 8.64
N LEU A 23 2.64 -0.11 9.32
CA LEU A 23 2.97 0.48 10.61
C LEU A 23 3.62 1.83 10.32
N GLU A 24 2.81 2.88 10.25
CA GLU A 24 3.34 4.24 10.25
C GLU A 24 3.61 4.60 11.71
N ASP A 25 4.81 4.25 12.19
CA ASP A 25 5.27 4.75 13.49
C ASP A 25 5.18 6.27 13.42
N LYS A 26 4.47 6.90 14.37
CA LYS A 26 4.25 8.36 14.39
C LYS A 26 5.55 9.19 14.46
N SER A 27 6.70 8.55 14.58
CA SER A 27 8.05 9.12 14.57
C SER A 27 8.88 8.74 13.33
N THR A 28 8.28 8.21 12.25
CA THR A 28 9.05 7.94 11.02
C THR A 28 9.50 9.25 10.39
N ASN A 29 10.82 9.44 10.30
CA ASN A 29 11.43 10.55 9.57
C ASN A 29 10.91 10.56 8.12
N SER A 30 10.34 11.68 7.67
CA SER A 30 9.83 11.87 6.31
C SER A 30 10.86 11.50 5.23
N ASN A 31 12.15 11.69 5.54
CA ASN A 31 13.27 11.33 4.67
C ASN A 31 13.31 9.83 4.34
N GLU A 32 13.04 8.94 5.30
CA GLU A 32 13.10 7.49 5.09
C GLU A 32 11.97 7.00 4.18
N LYS A 33 10.79 7.60 4.29
CA LYS A 33 9.66 7.35 3.39
C LYS A 33 9.99 7.76 1.96
N ASN A 34 10.57 8.94 1.78
CA ASN A 34 10.97 9.42 0.46
C ASN A 34 12.01 8.52 -0.20
N VAL A 35 13.03 8.07 0.56
CA VAL A 35 14.05 7.14 0.05
C VAL A 35 13.45 5.81 -0.38
N PHE A 36 12.50 5.26 0.39
CA PHE A 36 11.80 4.03 0.03
C PHE A 36 11.07 4.15 -1.32
N TRP A 37 10.23 5.18 -1.48
CA TRP A 37 9.50 5.40 -2.73
C TRP A 37 10.46 5.67 -3.91
N PHE A 38 11.48 6.48 -3.69
CA PHE A 38 12.48 6.79 -4.70
C PHE A 38 13.22 5.54 -5.19
N SER A 39 13.59 4.64 -4.27
CA SER A 39 14.23 3.37 -4.62
C SER A 39 13.33 2.49 -5.50
N LEU A 40 12.03 2.40 -5.20
CA LEU A 40 11.07 1.66 -6.02
C LEU A 40 10.94 2.25 -7.43
N TYR A 41 10.82 3.58 -7.52
CA TYR A 41 10.73 4.25 -8.82
C TYR A 41 12.00 4.08 -9.66
N ILE A 42 13.18 4.17 -9.03
CA ILE A 42 14.46 3.90 -9.71
C ILE A 42 14.48 2.48 -10.26
N TYR A 43 14.06 1.49 -9.48
CA TYR A 43 14.06 0.09 -9.92
C TYR A 43 13.19 -0.11 -11.16
N VAL A 44 11.96 0.38 -11.13
CA VAL A 44 11.05 0.31 -12.29
C VAL A 44 11.63 1.05 -13.50
N PHE A 45 12.25 2.22 -13.27
CA PHE A 45 12.87 3.01 -14.33
C PHE A 45 14.06 2.31 -14.99
N ILE A 46 14.95 1.68 -14.21
CA ILE A 46 16.08 0.91 -14.74
C ILE A 46 15.59 -0.22 -15.64
N TRP A 47 14.57 -0.97 -15.21
CA TRP A 47 14.01 -2.05 -16.01
C TRP A 47 13.29 -1.55 -17.26
N LEU A 48 12.61 -0.39 -17.19
CA LEU A 48 12.00 0.25 -18.34
C LEU A 48 13.06 0.59 -19.40
N VAL A 49 14.16 1.25 -18.99
CA VAL A 49 15.24 1.63 -19.89
C VAL A 49 15.90 0.40 -20.53
N GLN A 50 16.19 -0.64 -19.74
CA GLN A 50 16.74 -1.88 -20.28
C GLN A 50 15.77 -2.57 -21.26
N THR A 51 14.47 -2.57 -20.97
CA THR A 51 13.46 -3.13 -21.88
C THR A 51 13.46 -2.41 -23.23
N ILE A 52 13.53 -1.07 -23.22
CA ILE A 52 13.62 -0.26 -24.44
C ILE A 52 14.92 -0.55 -25.20
N GLN A 53 16.05 -0.66 -24.49
CA GLN A 53 17.34 -0.97 -25.11
C GLN A 53 17.33 -2.36 -25.79
N MET A 54 16.78 -3.37 -25.13
CA MET A 54 16.68 -4.73 -25.68
C MET A 54 15.68 -4.82 -26.84
N PHE A 55 14.62 -4.01 -26.81
CA PHE A 55 13.68 -3.88 -27.92
C PHE A 55 14.38 -3.37 -29.19
N ILE A 56 15.22 -2.33 -29.07
CA ILE A 56 16.01 -1.81 -30.20
C ILE A 56 17.04 -2.83 -30.68
N SER A 57 17.61 -3.62 -29.77
CA SER A 57 18.62 -4.62 -30.10
C SER A 57 18.05 -5.89 -30.78
N PHE A 58 16.74 -6.02 -30.94
CA PHE A 58 16.04 -7.22 -31.47
C PHE A 58 16.39 -8.54 -30.75
N GLN A 59 16.87 -8.46 -29.51
CA GLN A 59 17.21 -9.64 -28.71
C GLN A 59 15.98 -10.15 -27.96
N VAL A 60 15.18 -11.00 -28.61
CA VAL A 60 13.85 -11.43 -28.10
C VAL A 60 13.93 -12.11 -26.73
N CYS A 61 14.92 -12.97 -26.49
CA CYS A 61 15.06 -13.66 -25.19
C CYS A 61 15.36 -12.67 -24.05
N TRP A 62 16.28 -11.73 -24.29
CA TRP A 62 16.65 -10.70 -23.31
C TRP A 62 15.53 -9.69 -23.09
N PHE A 63 14.81 -9.34 -24.15
CA PHE A 63 13.62 -8.50 -24.07
C PHE A 63 12.55 -9.13 -23.16
N LEU A 64 12.22 -10.40 -23.34
CA LEU A 64 11.24 -11.10 -22.48
C LEU A 64 11.67 -11.11 -21.01
N LEU A 65 12.96 -11.31 -20.73
CA LEU A 65 13.50 -11.24 -19.37
C LEU A 65 13.34 -9.83 -18.77
N CYS A 66 13.69 -8.80 -19.53
CA CYS A 66 13.53 -7.40 -19.09
C CYS A 66 12.06 -7.05 -18.85
N VAL A 67 11.15 -7.50 -19.72
CA VAL A 67 9.71 -7.32 -19.56
C VAL A 67 9.20 -7.99 -18.27
N LEU A 68 9.63 -9.23 -17.99
CA LEU A 68 9.26 -9.93 -16.76
C LEU A 68 9.73 -9.18 -15.50
N CYS A 69 10.99 -8.74 -15.48
CA CYS A 69 11.54 -7.96 -14.37
C CYS A 69 10.83 -6.61 -14.18
N PHE A 70 10.44 -5.97 -15.29
CA PHE A 70 9.65 -4.74 -15.27
C PHE A 70 8.28 -4.98 -14.63
N PHE A 71 7.55 -6.02 -15.07
CA PHE A 71 6.25 -6.35 -14.49
C PHE A 71 6.33 -6.71 -13.01
N LEU A 72 7.36 -7.46 -12.61
CA LEU A 72 7.58 -7.80 -11.20
C LEU A 72 7.84 -6.55 -10.36
N SER A 73 8.66 -5.63 -10.85
CA SER A 73 8.94 -4.36 -10.18
C SER A 73 7.71 -3.45 -10.12
N TYR A 74 6.92 -3.43 -11.20
CA TYR A 74 5.67 -2.68 -11.25
C TYR A 74 4.63 -3.24 -10.27
N TYR A 75 4.47 -4.56 -10.19
CA TYR A 75 3.56 -5.20 -9.25
C TYR A 75 3.95 -4.91 -7.80
N ASN A 76 5.24 -4.96 -7.49
CA ASN A 76 5.75 -4.55 -6.18
C ASN A 76 5.36 -3.10 -5.87
N LEU A 77 5.61 -2.16 -6.79
CA LEU A 77 5.25 -0.75 -6.62
C LEU A 77 3.73 -0.57 -6.43
N TYR A 78 2.91 -1.25 -7.23
CA TYR A 78 1.45 -1.16 -7.16
C TYR A 78 0.91 -1.62 -5.81
N ASN A 79 1.40 -2.74 -5.27
CA ASN A 79 0.97 -3.23 -3.97
C ASN A 79 1.35 -2.27 -2.85
N PHE A 80 2.58 -1.73 -2.85
CA PHE A 80 2.97 -0.71 -1.86
C PHE A 80 2.11 0.56 -1.97
N TRP A 81 1.75 0.95 -3.19
CA TRP A 81 0.85 2.08 -3.42
C TRP A 81 -0.55 1.83 -2.86
N LYS A 82 -1.08 0.61 -3.05
CA LYS A 82 -2.34 0.19 -2.46
C LYS A 82 -2.28 0.15 -0.92
N CYS A 83 -1.23 -0.43 -0.34
CA CYS A 83 -0.99 -0.41 1.11
C CYS A 83 -1.05 1.00 1.67
N SER A 84 -0.32 1.94 1.04
CA SER A 84 -0.20 3.30 1.53
C SER A 84 -1.51 4.09 1.43
N LYS A 85 -2.39 3.75 0.50
CA LYS A 85 -3.66 4.44 0.28
C LYS A 85 -4.78 3.97 1.20
N GLU A 86 -4.74 2.72 1.66
CA GLU A 86 -5.78 2.14 2.53
C GLU A 86 -5.60 2.51 4.02
N GLN A 87 -4.43 3.01 4.43
CA GLN A 87 -4.13 3.39 5.82
C GLN A 87 -5.03 4.47 6.47
N PRO A 88 -5.63 5.43 5.76
CA PRO A 88 -6.55 6.39 6.37
C PRO A 88 -8.04 6.02 6.22
N GLU A 89 -8.45 5.25 5.20
CA GLU A 89 -9.89 5.02 4.92
C GLU A 89 -10.60 4.14 5.96
N ILE A 90 -9.90 3.20 6.59
CA ILE A 90 -10.47 2.40 7.67
C ILE A 90 -10.79 3.30 8.88
N VAL A 91 -9.96 4.30 9.15
CA VAL A 91 -10.17 5.23 10.27
C VAL A 91 -11.29 6.21 9.94
N THR A 92 -11.34 6.82 8.74
CA THR A 92 -12.43 7.74 8.37
C THR A 92 -13.77 7.04 8.16
N GLY A 93 -13.80 5.82 7.64
CA GLY A 93 -15.03 5.03 7.47
C GLY A 93 -15.63 4.57 8.80
N VAL A 94 -14.78 4.18 9.75
CA VAL A 94 -15.19 3.87 11.14
C VAL A 94 -15.64 5.14 11.86
N LEU A 95 -14.92 6.25 11.73
CA LEU A 95 -15.31 7.54 12.34
C LEU A 95 -16.62 8.11 11.77
N ASN A 96 -16.90 7.96 10.47
CA ASN A 96 -18.17 8.39 9.88
C ASN A 96 -19.36 7.51 10.30
N LYS A 97 -19.14 6.21 10.54
CA LYS A 97 -20.18 5.30 11.06
C LYS A 97 -20.49 5.53 12.54
N ILE A 98 -19.51 6.01 13.30
CA ILE A 98 -19.70 6.33 14.72
C ILE A 98 -20.22 7.77 14.80
N ASN A 99 -21.55 7.94 14.87
CA ASN A 99 -22.14 9.24 15.20
C ASN A 99 -21.82 9.58 16.67
N PHE A 100 -20.61 10.11 16.90
CA PHE A 100 -20.10 10.51 18.22
C PHE A 100 -21.07 11.43 18.95
N ASN A 101 -21.81 12.29 18.23
CA ASN A 101 -22.84 13.14 18.81
C ASN A 101 -24.02 12.34 19.41
N ALA A 102 -24.38 11.20 18.85
CA ALA A 102 -25.42 10.32 19.42
C ALA A 102 -24.93 9.62 20.70
N ILE A 103 -23.65 9.20 20.74
CA ILE A 103 -23.04 8.58 21.92
C ILE A 103 -22.86 9.61 23.05
N LEU A 104 -22.36 10.80 22.73
CA LEU A 104 -22.21 11.90 23.70
C LEU A 104 -23.56 12.34 24.26
N LYS A 105 -24.61 12.46 23.43
CA LYS A 105 -25.96 12.77 23.92
C LYS A 105 -26.50 11.69 24.86
N LYS A 106 -26.25 10.41 24.58
CA LYS A 106 -26.62 9.33 25.50
C LYS A 106 -25.89 9.42 26.84
N LEU A 107 -24.60 9.74 26.83
CA LEU A 107 -23.80 9.87 28.06
C LEU A 107 -24.19 11.12 28.88
N VAL A 108 -24.47 12.25 28.22
CA VAL A 108 -24.90 13.49 28.87
C VAL A 108 -26.31 13.35 29.47
N ASN A 109 -27.27 12.78 28.73
CA ASN A 109 -28.64 12.57 29.25
C ASN A 109 -28.71 11.50 30.36
N ASN A 110 -27.78 10.55 30.40
CA ASN A 110 -27.75 9.56 31.48
C ASN A 110 -27.19 10.14 32.79
N LYS A 111 -26.50 11.28 32.73
CA LYS A 111 -25.91 11.94 33.91
C LYS A 111 -26.88 12.89 34.64
N THR A 112 -28.05 13.19 34.06
CA THR A 112 -29.08 14.07 34.64
C THR A 112 -30.11 13.35 35.52
N TYR A 113 -29.90 12.07 35.85
CA TYR A 113 -30.79 11.28 36.73
C TYR A 113 -30.20 10.98 38.12
N TYR A 114 -29.23 11.77 38.58
CA TYR A 114 -28.75 11.78 39.97
C TYR A 114 -28.71 13.20 40.50
#